data_AF-X1KFQ9-F1
#
_entry.id   AF-X1KFQ9-F1
#
_cell.length_a   1.000
_cell.length_b   1.000
_cell.length_c   1.000
_cell.angle_alpha   90.00
_cell.angle_beta   90.00
_cell.angle_gamma   90.00
#
_symmetry.space_group_name_H-M   'P 1'
#
loop_
_entity.id
_entity.type
_entity.pdbx_description
1 polymer ?
#
loop_
_entity_poly.entity_id
_entity_poly.type
_entity_poly.pdbx_seq_one_letter_code
_entity_poly.pdbx_strand_id
1 'polypeptide(L)'
;VSYPNLEKIRNAQKNAAFRAGCAFWDSYEAMGGAGSMSGWVFSDPPLARKDFVHLTYKGSNKLAEMFLNSLMNDFREYEKSIKTENTENGETPQ
;
A
#
# COMPACT_ATOMS: atom_id res chain seq x y z
N VAL A 1 -14.69 -14.02 -7.53
CA VAL A 1 -14.21 -14.74 -6.32
C VAL A 1 -12.70 -14.71 -6.34
N SER A 2 -12.05 -14.41 -5.20
CA SER A 2 -10.58 -14.43 -5.08
C SER A 2 -10.05 -15.86 -5.01
N TYR A 3 -8.81 -16.09 -5.46
CA TYR A 3 -8.16 -17.39 -5.30
C TYR A 3 -8.03 -17.77 -3.81
N PRO A 4 -8.41 -18.99 -3.38
CA PRO A 4 -8.44 -19.37 -1.96
C PRO A 4 -7.11 -19.22 -1.21
N ASN A 5 -5.99 -19.32 -1.93
CA ASN A 5 -4.65 -19.24 -1.32
C ASN A 5 -4.08 -17.82 -1.29
N LEU A 6 -4.74 -16.83 -1.91
CA LEU A 6 -4.22 -15.49 -2.04
C LEU A 6 -3.94 -14.85 -0.67
N GLU A 7 -4.90 -14.94 0.26
CA GLU A 7 -4.75 -14.36 1.60
C GLU A 7 -3.68 -15.08 2.43
N LYS A 8 -3.51 -16.39 2.25
CA LYS A 8 -2.45 -17.16 2.92
C LYS A 8 -1.06 -16.68 2.46
N ILE A 9 -0.88 -16.48 1.16
CA ILE A 9 0.38 -15.99 0.58
C ILE A 9 0.65 -14.55 1.04
N ARG A 10 -0.35 -13.67 0.95
CA ARG A 10 -0.27 -12.29 1.46
C ARG A 10 0.14 -12.26 2.94
N ASN A 11 -0.52 -13.04 3.78
CA ASN A 11 -0.22 -13.11 5.22
C ASN A 11 1.20 -13.63 5.48
N ALA A 12 1.67 -14.61 4.69
CA ALA A 12 3.05 -15.08 4.77
C ALA A 12 4.06 -13.96 4.42
N GLN A 13 3.80 -13.16 3.39
CA GLN A 13 4.63 -12.01 3.01
C GLN A 13 4.63 -10.93 4.10
N LYS A 14 3.46 -10.57 4.63
CA LYS A 14 3.32 -9.61 5.74
C LYS A 14 4.11 -10.04 6.97
N ASN A 15 3.94 -11.31 7.37
CA ASN A 15 4.66 -11.87 8.52
C ASN A 15 6.17 -11.91 8.28
N ALA A 16 6.62 -12.20 7.06
CA ALA A 16 8.04 -12.18 6.73
C ALA A 16 8.64 -10.77 6.81
N ALA A 17 7.94 -9.75 6.30
CA ALA A 17 8.37 -8.36 6.38
C ALA A 17 8.55 -7.92 7.84
N PHE A 18 7.56 -8.18 8.70
CA PHE A 18 7.63 -7.80 10.12
C PHE A 18 8.73 -8.54 10.88
N ARG A 19 8.96 -9.83 10.60
CA ARG A 19 10.10 -10.56 11.19
C ARG A 19 11.45 -9.99 10.77
N ALA A 20 11.53 -9.39 9.59
CA ALA A 20 12.74 -8.74 9.08
C ALA A 20 12.89 -7.28 9.52
N GLY A 21 11.95 -6.73 10.30
CA GLY A 21 11.95 -5.31 10.67
C GLY A 21 11.62 -4.39 9.49
N CYS A 22 10.97 -4.90 8.44
CA CYS A 22 10.55 -4.13 7.28
C CYS A 22 9.10 -3.68 7.40
N ALA A 23 8.79 -2.53 6.82
CA ALA A 23 7.41 -2.13 6.57
C ALA A 23 6.73 -3.06 5.55
N PHE A 24 5.40 -3.17 5.62
CA PHE A 24 4.59 -3.92 4.67
C PHE A 24 3.44 -3.04 4.19
N TRP A 25 3.38 -2.81 2.88
CA TRP A 25 2.25 -2.11 2.26
C TRP A 25 1.35 -3.12 1.56
N ASP A 26 0.06 -3.05 1.88
CA ASP A 26 -0.90 -4.07 1.51
C ASP A 26 -1.67 -3.68 0.24
N SER A 27 -1.10 -4.03 -0.92
CA SER A 27 -1.75 -3.74 -2.19
C SER A 27 -3.11 -4.42 -2.34
N TYR A 28 -3.30 -5.60 -1.75
CA TYR A 28 -4.57 -6.32 -1.77
C TYR A 28 -5.66 -5.52 -1.06
N GLU A 29 -5.40 -5.06 0.16
CA GLU A 29 -6.35 -4.22 0.90
C GLU A 29 -6.52 -2.85 0.23
N ALA A 30 -5.44 -2.24 -0.27
CA ALA A 30 -5.50 -0.95 -0.96
C ALA A 30 -6.41 -0.99 -2.20
N MET A 31 -6.46 -2.13 -2.89
CA MET A 31 -7.36 -2.35 -4.03
C MET A 31 -8.82 -2.63 -3.63
N GLY A 32 -9.08 -2.88 -2.34
CA GLY A 32 -10.41 -3.17 -1.78
C GLY A 32 -10.57 -4.60 -1.25
N GLY A 33 -9.51 -5.39 -1.15
CA GLY A 33 -9.52 -6.71 -0.53
C GLY A 33 -10.24 -7.79 -1.33
N ALA A 34 -10.92 -8.70 -0.63
CA ALA A 34 -11.53 -9.89 -1.23
C ALA A 34 -12.56 -9.54 -2.30
N GLY A 35 -12.41 -10.13 -3.49
CA GLY A 35 -13.32 -9.90 -4.62
C GLY A 35 -13.16 -8.54 -5.32
N SER A 36 -12.32 -7.63 -4.84
CA SER A 36 -12.19 -6.28 -5.39
C SER A 36 -11.72 -6.22 -6.85
N MET A 37 -10.98 -7.23 -7.32
CA MET A 37 -10.46 -7.27 -8.69
C MET A 37 -11.57 -7.17 -9.75
N SER A 38 -12.78 -7.71 -9.51
CA SER A 38 -13.88 -7.52 -10.46
C SER A 38 -14.28 -6.05 -10.60
N GLY A 39 -14.24 -5.29 -9.51
CA GLY A 39 -14.46 -3.84 -9.55
C GLY A 39 -13.44 -3.11 -10.40
N TRP A 40 -12.17 -3.54 -10.34
CA TRP A 40 -11.09 -3.00 -11.18
C TRP A 40 -11.21 -3.39 -12.66
N VAL A 41 -11.68 -4.60 -12.95
CA VAL A 41 -11.88 -5.08 -14.34
C VAL A 41 -13.07 -4.36 -15.00
N PHE A 42 -14.14 -4.12 -14.26
CA PHE A 42 -15.39 -3.56 -14.78
C PHE A 42 -15.54 -2.04 -14.53
N SER A 43 -14.52 -1.37 -14.00
CA SER A 43 -14.52 0.09 -13.87
C SER A 43 -14.49 0.78 -15.24
N ASP A 44 -14.90 2.05 -15.27
CA ASP A 44 -14.75 2.92 -16.44
C ASP A 44 -13.93 4.17 -16.08
N PRO A 45 -12.69 4.31 -16.60
CA PRO A 45 -11.99 3.38 -17.48
C PRO A 45 -11.55 2.08 -16.74
N PRO A 46 -11.33 0.95 -17.46
CA PRO A 46 -10.86 -0.28 -16.84
C PRO A 46 -9.49 -0.13 -16.20
N LEU A 47 -9.37 -0.53 -14.93
CA LEU A 47 -8.13 -0.53 -14.16
C LEU A 47 -7.42 -1.89 -14.19
N ALA A 48 -8.13 -2.98 -14.50
CA ALA A 48 -7.56 -4.31 -14.71
C ALA A 48 -8.01 -4.94 -16.03
N ARG A 49 -7.24 -5.92 -16.52
CA ARG A 49 -7.53 -6.68 -17.73
C ARG A 49 -8.56 -7.77 -17.44
N LYS A 50 -9.27 -8.21 -18.49
CA LYS A 50 -10.31 -9.26 -18.40
C LYS A 50 -9.78 -10.65 -17.99
N ASP A 51 -8.47 -10.80 -17.80
CA ASP A 51 -7.86 -11.99 -17.21
C ASP A 51 -7.92 -12.00 -15.66
N PHE A 52 -8.42 -10.93 -15.03
CA PHE A 52 -8.55 -10.77 -13.58
C PHE A 52 -7.21 -10.90 -12.82
N VAL A 53 -6.07 -10.71 -13.50
CA VAL A 53 -4.74 -10.80 -12.90
C VAL A 53 -3.94 -9.53 -13.19
N HIS A 54 -3.92 -9.06 -14.43
CA HIS A 54 -3.04 -7.97 -14.84
C HIS A 54 -3.76 -6.61 -14.76
N LEU A 55 -3.03 -5.59 -14.30
CA LEU A 55 -3.52 -4.21 -14.36
C LEU A 55 -3.42 -3.64 -15.78
N THR A 56 -4.25 -2.63 -16.07
CA THR A 56 -4.02 -1.74 -17.21
C THR A 56 -2.94 -0.70 -16.85
N TYR A 57 -2.49 0.09 -17.83
CA TYR A 57 -1.60 1.22 -17.54
C TYR A 57 -2.22 2.19 -16.53
N LYS A 58 -3.51 2.52 -16.70
CA LYS A 58 -4.26 3.37 -15.77
C LYS A 58 -4.37 2.75 -14.37
N GLY A 59 -4.64 1.45 -14.28
CA GLY A 59 -4.67 0.75 -13.00
C GLY A 59 -3.32 0.70 -12.30
N SER A 60 -2.24 0.49 -13.05
CA SER A 60 -0.88 0.50 -12.51
C SER A 60 -0.53 1.87 -11.94
N ASN A 61 -0.86 2.96 -12.67
CA ASN A 61 -0.68 4.32 -12.17
C ASN A 61 -1.52 4.58 -10.92
N LYS A 62 -2.78 4.13 -10.91
CA LYS A 62 -3.66 4.31 -9.74
C LYS A 62 -3.12 3.60 -8.50
N LEU A 63 -2.63 2.37 -8.65
CA LEU A 63 -2.03 1.62 -7.55
C LEU A 63 -0.73 2.28 -7.07
N ALA A 64 0.10 2.79 -7.98
CA ALA A 64 1.32 3.52 -7.66
C ALA A 64 1.03 4.82 -6.88
N GLU A 65 -0.01 5.58 -7.27
CA GLU A 65 -0.47 6.75 -6.52
C GLU A 65 -0.90 6.37 -5.09
N MET A 66 -1.66 5.28 -4.93
CA MET A 66 -2.07 4.80 -3.60
C MET A 66 -0.87 4.45 -2.72
N PHE A 67 0.13 3.77 -3.29
CA PHE A 67 1.37 3.43 -2.60
C PHE A 67 2.13 4.69 -2.19
N LEU A 68 2.39 5.60 -3.15
CA LEU A 68 3.16 6.81 -2.89
C LEU A 68 2.48 7.71 -1.86
N ASN A 69 1.15 7.85 -1.93
CA ASN A 69 0.39 8.60 -0.94
C ASN A 69 0.53 7.99 0.46
N SER A 70 0.46 6.65 0.58
CA SER A 70 0.65 5.97 1.87
C SER A 70 2.06 6.21 2.41
N LEU A 71 3.08 6.00 1.58
CA LEU A 71 4.48 6.19 1.96
C LEU A 71 4.79 7.63 2.38
N MET A 72 4.30 8.61 1.61
CA MET A 72 4.53 10.03 1.91
C MET A 72 3.73 10.52 3.12
N ASN A 73 2.62 9.88 3.46
CA ASN A 73 1.90 10.15 4.70
C ASN A 73 2.71 9.67 5.90
N ASP A 74 3.17 8.41 5.86
CA ASP A 74 3.99 7.84 6.94
C ASP A 74 5.31 8.61 7.10
N PHE A 75 5.93 9.01 6.00
CA PHE A 75 7.14 9.84 6.03
C PHE A 75 6.89 11.20 6.69
N ARG A 76 5.78 11.87 6.38
CA ARG A 76 5.44 13.16 7.01
C ARG A 76 5.15 13.03 8.50
N GLU A 77 4.51 11.94 8.93
CA GLU A 77 4.32 11.68 10.36
C GLU A 77 5.66 11.40 11.05
N TYR A 78 6.56 10.67 10.40
CA TYR A 78 7.93 10.50 10.90
C TYR A 78 8.66 11.83 11.03
N GLU A 79 8.64 12.71 10.02
CA GLU A 79 9.27 14.04 10.11
C GLU A 79 8.74 14.88 11.27
N LYS A 80 7.43 14.82 11.56
CA LYS A 80 6.82 15.51 12.71
C LYS A 80 7.32 14.94 14.04
N SER A 81 7.48 13.62 14.14
CA SER A 81 7.98 12.98 15.36
C SER A 81 9.40 13.45 15.70
N ILE A 82 10.28 13.53 14.70
CA ILE A 82 11.65 14.05 14.88
C ILE A 82 11.67 15.52 15.30
N LYS A 83 10.82 16.36 14.71
CA LYS A 83 10.76 17.79 15.09
C LYS A 83 10.25 17.98 16.52
N THR A 84 9.32 17.15 16.95
CA THR A 84 8.77 17.18 18.31
C THR A 84 9.84 16.80 19.33
N GLU A 85 10.56 15.70 19.08
CA GLU A 85 11.69 15.26 19.93
C GLU A 85 12.80 16.32 20.04
N ASN A 86 13.18 16.98 18.93
CA ASN A 86 14.21 18.02 18.95
C ASN A 86 13.78 19.27 19.73
N THR A 87 12.49 19.62 19.67
CA THR A 87 11.94 20.76 20.41
C THR A 87 11.87 20.48 21.91
N GLU A 88 11.56 19.24 22.30
CA GLU A 88 11.55 18.79 23.70
C GLU A 88 12.95 18.65 24.30
N ASN A 89 13.95 18.32 23.48
CA ASN A 89 15.35 18.20 23.90
C ASN A 89 16.14 19.52 23.87
N GLY A 90 15.52 20.65 23.50
CA GLY A 90 16.12 21.98 23.58
C GLY A 90 17.19 22.30 22.53
N GLU A 91 17.30 21.51 21.45
CA GLU A 91 18.19 21.82 20.34
C GLU A 91 17.49 22.75 19.34
N THR A 92 17.89 24.03 19.34
CA THR A 92 17.46 25.00 18.32
C THR A 92 17.99 24.61 16.93
N PRO A 93 17.15 24.61 15.88
CA PRO A 93 17.62 24.43 14.50
C PRO A 93 18.58 25.57 14.11
N GLN A 94 19.73 25.24 13.53
CA GLN A 94 20.59 26.21 12.83
C GLN A 94 20.03 26.57 11.46
#